data_AF-A0A8H6ZMH2-F1
#
_entry.id   AF-A0A8H6ZMH2-F1
#
_cell.length_a   1.000
_cell.length_b   1.000
_cell.length_c   1.000
_cell.angle_alpha   90.00
_cell.angle_beta   90.00
_cell.angle_gamma   90.00
#
_symmetry.space_group_name_H-M   'P 1'
#
loop_
_entity.id
_entity.type
_entity.pdbx_description
1 polymer ?
#
loop_
_entity_poly.entity_id
_entity_poly.type
_entity_poly.pdbx_seq_one_letter_code
_entity_poly.pdbx_strand_id
1 'polypeptide(L)'
;MSTVTLKPVAGFCVKTTVANTQSKVFVNVAYDKNIPPPTTASTDYTEWTIPVLVSDPRKDVDKAGSSCLVFDCIYNPSIKSNITQLDSDFRLFIIELSFQRIEAQSGNTVLLTRTHIKSPNIKSKGKLEERTVTLPDPKPRLKPAHKPIIETIGDTNAEKSSLNSKPKSILKSPASGDPSSVINRPSWSWAKEPIIGDEYTIALTILVPSLTHSLHATASLDIEPRRIIFSVPSIYFLDLNIALDDAEFVALKRLRAFDVDNARAEWSVRKHTLTIYC
;
A
#
# COMPACT_ATOMS: atom_id res chain seq x y z
N MET A 1 20.64 3.95 -17.62
CA MET A 1 19.95 2.66 -17.77
C MET A 1 21.00 1.60 -17.51
N SER A 2 20.82 0.76 -16.49
CA SER A 2 21.78 -0.27 -16.10
C SER A 2 21.24 -1.65 -16.43
N THR A 3 22.05 -2.44 -17.13
CA THR A 3 21.72 -3.84 -17.42
C THR A 3 22.11 -4.71 -16.23
N VAL A 4 21.16 -5.46 -15.68
CA VAL A 4 21.37 -6.30 -14.50
C VAL A 4 20.78 -7.70 -14.72
N THR A 5 21.50 -8.74 -14.32
CA THR A 5 20.99 -10.12 -14.29
C THR A 5 20.29 -10.39 -12.97
N LEU A 6 18.99 -10.67 -13.04
CA LEU A 6 18.17 -11.11 -11.92
C LEU A 6 18.34 -12.61 -11.69
N LYS A 7 18.35 -13.01 -10.42
CA LYS A 7 18.35 -14.40 -9.94
C LYS A 7 17.20 -14.55 -8.92
N PRO A 8 15.94 -14.65 -9.38
CA PRO A 8 14.76 -14.48 -8.52
C PRO A 8 14.60 -15.59 -7.48
N VAL A 9 14.34 -15.21 -6.23
CA VAL A 9 14.06 -16.13 -5.12
C VAL A 9 12.55 -16.30 -4.98
N ALA A 10 12.07 -17.54 -5.00
CA ALA A 10 10.65 -17.86 -4.91
C ALA A 10 10.02 -17.43 -3.58
N GLY A 11 8.84 -16.83 -3.66
CA GLY A 11 8.02 -16.42 -2.52
C GLY A 11 6.82 -17.35 -2.33
N PHE A 12 5.74 -17.04 -3.04
CA PHE A 12 4.51 -17.82 -3.05
C PHE A 12 3.93 -17.87 -4.47
N CYS A 13 3.10 -18.88 -4.72
CA CYS A 13 2.39 -19.04 -5.98
C CYS A 13 0.89 -18.77 -5.78
N VAL A 14 0.26 -18.16 -6.78
CA VAL A 14 -1.18 -17.95 -6.88
C VAL A 14 -1.68 -18.66 -8.13
N LYS A 15 -2.86 -19.28 -8.04
CA LYS A 15 -3.57 -19.89 -9.17
C LYS A 15 -4.86 -19.12 -9.44
N THR A 16 -5.10 -18.79 -10.70
CA THR A 16 -6.36 -18.22 -11.20
C THR A 16 -6.67 -18.80 -12.59
N THR A 17 -7.64 -18.23 -13.30
CA THR A 17 -7.96 -18.56 -14.69
C THR A 17 -8.11 -17.31 -15.54
N VAL A 18 -7.90 -17.42 -16.84
CA VAL A 18 -8.24 -16.35 -17.79
C VAL A 18 -9.77 -16.25 -17.91
N ALA A 19 -10.34 -15.04 -17.85
CA ALA A 19 -11.78 -14.81 -17.72
C ALA A 19 -12.61 -15.34 -18.91
N ASN A 20 -12.08 -15.23 -20.14
CA ASN A 20 -12.77 -15.60 -21.37
C ASN A 20 -12.60 -17.08 -21.77
N THR A 21 -11.45 -17.70 -21.50
CA THR A 21 -11.12 -19.08 -21.91
C THR A 21 -11.12 -20.08 -20.77
N GLN A 22 -11.22 -19.63 -19.52
CA GLN A 22 -11.04 -20.43 -18.29
C GLN A 22 -9.68 -21.16 -18.20
N SER A 23 -8.72 -20.81 -19.06
CA SER A 23 -7.37 -21.39 -19.08
C SER A 23 -6.67 -21.19 -17.73
N LYS A 24 -6.07 -22.24 -17.18
CA LYS A 24 -5.39 -22.20 -15.88
C LYS A 24 -4.16 -21.29 -15.95
N VAL A 25 -4.03 -20.36 -15.01
CA VAL A 25 -2.86 -19.47 -14.88
C VAL A 25 -2.26 -19.63 -13.48
N PHE A 26 -0.95 -19.76 -13.41
CA PHE A 26 -0.16 -19.65 -12.18
C PHE A 26 0.67 -18.36 -12.22
N VAL A 27 0.67 -17.61 -11.12
CA VAL A 27 1.45 -16.41 -10.94
C VAL A 27 2.42 -16.65 -9.78
N ASN A 28 3.71 -16.64 -10.09
CA ASN A 28 4.78 -16.77 -9.11
C ASN A 28 5.15 -15.38 -8.60
N VAL A 29 4.91 -15.09 -7.32
CA VAL A 29 5.44 -13.90 -6.66
C VAL A 29 6.84 -14.24 -6.15
N ALA A 30 7.84 -13.64 -6.79
CA ALA A 30 9.26 -13.85 -6.54
C ALA A 30 9.97 -12.55 -6.20
N TYR A 31 11.22 -12.64 -5.74
CA TYR A 31 11.97 -11.48 -5.25
C TYR A 31 13.40 -11.43 -5.77
N ASP A 32 13.85 -10.24 -6.15
CA ASP A 32 15.25 -9.97 -6.48
C ASP A 32 15.67 -8.60 -5.95
N LYS A 33 16.87 -8.52 -5.35
CA LYS A 33 17.40 -7.30 -4.71
C LYS A 33 17.68 -6.15 -5.69
N ASN A 34 17.82 -6.47 -6.98
CA ASN A 34 18.16 -5.52 -8.04
C ASN A 34 16.91 -4.81 -8.61
N ILE A 35 15.71 -5.37 -8.42
CA ILE A 35 14.46 -4.63 -8.66
C ILE A 35 14.45 -3.41 -7.73
N PRO A 36 14.14 -2.18 -8.20
CA PRO A 36 14.10 -1.02 -7.31
C PRO A 36 13.08 -1.21 -6.18
N PRO A 37 13.38 -0.78 -4.94
CA PRO A 37 12.42 -0.85 -3.84
C PRO A 37 11.20 0.04 -4.09
N PRO A 38 10.08 -0.18 -3.38
CA PRO A 38 8.96 0.75 -3.36
C PRO A 38 9.41 2.19 -3.09
N THR A 39 8.81 3.14 -3.80
CA THR A 39 8.92 4.56 -3.45
C THR A 39 7.71 4.93 -2.60
N THR A 40 7.98 5.35 -1.36
CA THR A 40 6.97 5.78 -0.39
C THR A 40 6.79 7.30 -0.49
N ALA A 41 5.54 7.75 -0.59
CA ALA A 41 5.13 9.11 -0.22
C ALA A 41 4.58 9.16 1.22
N SER A 42 4.02 8.05 1.69
CA SER A 42 3.39 7.91 3.01
C SER A 42 3.57 6.50 3.59
N THR A 43 2.98 6.28 4.76
CA THR A 43 2.83 4.98 5.43
C THR A 43 1.69 4.13 4.86
N ASP A 44 0.82 4.69 4.03
CA ASP A 44 -0.26 3.95 3.34
C ASP A 44 0.31 3.26 2.10
N TYR A 45 0.14 1.94 2.01
CA TYR A 45 0.67 1.15 0.90
C TYR A 45 -0.10 1.31 -0.41
N THR A 46 -1.33 1.86 -0.38
CA THR A 46 -2.09 2.18 -1.60
C THR A 46 -1.43 3.32 -2.40
N GLU A 47 -0.72 4.23 -1.71
CA GLU A 47 0.08 5.29 -2.32
C GLU A 47 1.50 4.84 -2.74
N TRP A 48 1.89 3.59 -2.44
CA TRP A 48 3.23 3.11 -2.78
C TRP A 48 3.34 2.84 -4.27
N THR A 49 4.28 3.52 -4.92
CA THR A 49 4.75 3.07 -6.23
C THR A 49 5.66 1.87 -6.03
N ILE A 50 5.10 0.66 -6.16
CA ILE A 50 5.82 -0.62 -6.06
C ILE A 50 6.28 -1.07 -7.46
N PRO A 51 7.60 -1.11 -7.74
CA PRO A 51 8.12 -1.67 -8.97
C PRO A 51 7.95 -3.19 -9.01
N VAL A 52 7.51 -3.70 -10.17
CA VAL A 52 7.44 -5.13 -10.47
C VAL A 52 7.93 -5.38 -11.88
N LEU A 53 8.65 -6.48 -12.08
CA LEU A 53 8.99 -7.00 -13.38
C LEU A 53 8.20 -8.29 -13.63
N VAL A 54 7.47 -8.35 -14.74
CA VAL A 54 6.63 -9.50 -15.11
C VAL A 54 7.32 -10.26 -16.26
N SER A 55 7.33 -11.59 -16.18
CA SER A 55 7.87 -12.44 -17.25
C SER A 55 6.94 -12.50 -18.46
N ASP A 56 7.49 -12.91 -19.60
CA ASP A 56 6.67 -13.49 -20.66
C ASP A 56 5.95 -14.77 -20.16
N PRO A 57 4.79 -15.13 -20.75
CA PRO A 57 4.05 -16.33 -20.37
C PRO A 57 4.81 -17.60 -20.74
N ARG A 58 5.08 -18.45 -19.74
CA ARG A 58 5.58 -19.82 -19.97
C ARG A 58 4.42 -20.81 -20.03
N LYS A 59 4.49 -21.79 -20.94
CA LYS A 59 3.57 -22.94 -20.97
C LYS A 59 4.10 -24.05 -20.05
N ASP A 60 3.21 -24.64 -19.26
CA ASP A 60 3.53 -25.71 -18.30
C ASP A 60 2.29 -26.62 -18.16
N VAL A 61 2.43 -27.78 -17.49
CA VAL A 61 1.31 -28.67 -17.16
C VAL A 61 1.10 -28.75 -15.65
N ASP A 62 -0.15 -28.82 -15.20
CA ASP A 62 -0.44 -29.08 -13.78
C ASP A 62 -0.28 -30.57 -13.42
N LYS A 63 -0.44 -30.93 -12.14
CA LYS A 63 -0.28 -32.31 -11.67
C LYS A 63 -1.26 -33.32 -12.32
N ALA A 64 -2.33 -32.83 -12.96
CA ALA A 64 -3.29 -33.65 -13.69
C ALA A 64 -3.05 -33.62 -15.22
N GLY A 65 -1.88 -33.16 -15.67
CA GLY A 65 -1.52 -33.08 -17.09
C GLY A 65 -2.22 -31.97 -17.87
N SER A 66 -3.02 -31.11 -17.21
CA SER A 66 -3.70 -30.01 -17.90
C SER A 66 -2.72 -28.89 -18.24
N SER A 67 -2.79 -28.37 -19.46
CA SER A 67 -2.08 -27.16 -19.87
C SER A 67 -2.41 -25.96 -18.98
N CYS A 68 -1.39 -25.16 -18.67
CA CYS A 68 -1.50 -23.91 -17.93
C CYS A 68 -0.43 -22.90 -18.37
N LEU A 69 -0.70 -21.62 -18.11
CA LEU A 69 0.29 -20.55 -18.24
C LEU A 69 0.94 -20.26 -16.88
N VAL A 70 2.21 -19.85 -16.91
CA VAL A 70 2.98 -19.44 -15.73
C VAL A 70 3.62 -18.08 -16.00
N PHE A 71 3.39 -17.13 -15.10
CA PHE A 71 4.06 -15.83 -15.08
C PHE A 71 4.90 -15.69 -13.80
N ASP A 72 6.07 -15.06 -13.90
CA ASP A 72 6.86 -14.64 -12.73
C ASP A 72 6.76 -13.12 -12.54
N CYS A 73 6.15 -12.69 -11.43
CA CYS A 73 6.14 -11.32 -10.96
C CYS A 73 7.25 -11.12 -9.92
N ILE A 74 8.29 -10.38 -10.28
CA ILE A 74 9.49 -10.20 -9.48
C ILE A 74 9.49 -8.81 -8.84
N TYR A 75 9.55 -8.79 -7.51
CA TYR A 75 9.53 -7.59 -6.67
C TYR A 75 10.86 -7.39 -5.93
N ASN A 76 11.09 -6.22 -5.34
CA ASN A 76 12.17 -6.07 -4.36
C ASN A 76 11.84 -6.86 -3.07
N PRO A 77 12.80 -7.58 -2.45
CA PRO A 77 12.56 -8.32 -1.22
C PRO A 77 12.18 -7.46 0.01
N SER A 78 12.30 -6.13 -0.04
CA SER A 78 11.90 -5.23 1.06
C SER A 78 10.42 -5.34 1.43
N ILE A 79 9.55 -5.77 0.50
CA ILE A 79 8.11 -5.92 0.75
C ILE A 79 7.76 -7.23 1.48
N LYS A 80 8.73 -8.14 1.69
CA LYS A 80 8.48 -9.47 2.28
C LYS A 80 7.83 -9.38 3.64
N SER A 81 8.32 -8.50 4.52
CA SER A 81 7.76 -8.29 5.87
C SER A 81 6.27 -8.01 5.85
N ASN A 82 5.84 -7.13 4.94
CA ASN A 82 4.45 -6.69 4.76
C ASN A 82 3.57 -7.81 4.16
N ILE A 83 4.14 -8.75 3.40
CA ILE A 83 3.45 -9.93 2.86
C ILE A 83 3.36 -11.08 3.88
N THR A 84 4.36 -11.23 4.76
CA THR A 84 4.43 -12.34 5.73
C THR A 84 3.62 -12.12 7.00
N GLN A 85 3.17 -10.90 7.26
CA GLN A 85 2.18 -10.62 8.29
C GLN A 85 0.84 -11.27 7.85
N LEU A 86 0.32 -12.16 8.69
CA LEU A 86 -0.27 -13.45 8.25
C LEU A 86 -1.48 -13.37 7.29
N ASP A 87 -2.22 -12.26 7.32
CA ASP A 87 -3.47 -12.01 6.57
C ASP A 87 -3.52 -10.59 5.96
N SER A 88 -2.37 -9.99 5.63
CA SER A 88 -2.35 -8.57 5.22
C SER A 88 -3.09 -8.29 3.89
N ASP A 89 -3.89 -7.22 3.88
CA ASP A 89 -4.43 -6.60 2.66
C ASP A 89 -3.32 -6.26 1.66
N PHE A 90 -2.11 -5.96 2.15
CA PHE A 90 -0.91 -5.79 1.35
C PHE A 90 -0.59 -7.02 0.48
N ARG A 91 -0.80 -8.24 0.96
CA ARG A 91 -0.63 -9.45 0.12
C ARG A 91 -1.66 -9.50 -0.99
N LEU A 92 -2.91 -9.13 -0.73
CA LEU A 92 -3.96 -9.04 -1.77
C LEU A 92 -3.62 -7.93 -2.79
N PHE A 93 -3.16 -6.77 -2.32
CA PHE A 93 -2.68 -5.67 -3.16
C PHE A 93 -1.53 -6.10 -4.08
N ILE A 94 -0.56 -6.87 -3.60
CA ILE A 94 0.53 -7.41 -4.43
C ILE A 94 0.03 -8.43 -5.48
N ILE A 95 -1.01 -9.21 -5.16
CA ILE A 95 -1.66 -10.13 -6.11
C ILE A 95 -2.42 -9.35 -7.18
N GLU A 96 -3.19 -8.34 -6.79
CA GLU A 96 -3.95 -7.49 -7.71
C GLU A 96 -3.01 -6.68 -8.62
N LEU A 97 -1.96 -6.06 -8.06
CA LEU A 97 -0.91 -5.39 -8.82
C LEU A 97 -0.19 -6.36 -9.77
N SER A 98 0.05 -7.62 -9.37
CA SER A 98 0.58 -8.65 -10.27
C SER A 98 -0.36 -8.90 -11.44
N PHE A 99 -1.67 -9.01 -11.20
CA PHE A 99 -2.66 -9.30 -12.24
C PHE A 99 -2.78 -8.14 -13.23
N GLN A 100 -2.96 -6.91 -12.74
CA GLN A 100 -3.02 -5.69 -13.56
C GLN A 100 -1.80 -5.54 -14.47
N ARG A 101 -0.61 -5.93 -13.99
CA ARG A 101 0.64 -5.82 -14.75
C ARG A 101 0.80 -6.92 -15.80
N ILE A 102 0.35 -8.14 -15.52
CA ILE A 102 0.22 -9.22 -16.52
C ILE A 102 -0.78 -8.79 -17.61
N GLU A 103 -1.93 -8.27 -17.22
CA GLU A 103 -2.99 -7.79 -18.12
C GLU A 103 -2.46 -6.70 -19.05
N ALA A 104 -1.87 -5.64 -18.49
CA ALA A 104 -1.28 -4.55 -19.25
C ALA A 104 -0.14 -5.01 -20.17
N GLN A 105 0.78 -5.86 -19.70
CA GLN A 105 1.88 -6.39 -20.55
C GLN A 105 1.35 -7.27 -21.68
N SER A 106 0.23 -7.97 -21.48
CA SER A 106 -0.43 -8.77 -22.51
C SER A 106 -1.27 -7.95 -23.50
N GLY A 107 -1.35 -6.62 -23.36
CA GLY A 107 -2.26 -5.79 -24.14
C GLY A 107 -3.73 -6.12 -23.89
N ASN A 108 -4.08 -6.48 -22.64
CA ASN A 108 -5.40 -6.95 -22.21
C ASN A 108 -5.91 -8.24 -22.90
N THR A 109 -5.02 -9.04 -23.51
CA THR A 109 -5.40 -10.34 -24.09
C THR A 109 -5.53 -11.45 -23.03
N VAL A 110 -4.83 -11.34 -21.91
CA VAL A 110 -4.83 -12.31 -20.80
C VAL A 110 -5.48 -11.69 -19.55
N LEU A 111 -6.80 -11.53 -19.57
CA LEU A 111 -7.59 -11.02 -18.44
C LEU A 111 -7.76 -12.09 -17.35
N LEU A 112 -7.33 -11.83 -16.11
CA LEU A 112 -7.32 -12.78 -15.01
C LEU A 112 -8.55 -12.63 -14.10
N THR A 113 -9.21 -13.72 -13.72
CA THR A 113 -10.34 -13.61 -12.78
C THR A 113 -9.87 -13.30 -11.35
N ARG A 114 -10.66 -12.48 -10.64
CA ARG A 114 -10.53 -12.24 -9.21
C ARG A 114 -11.45 -13.14 -8.36
N THR A 115 -12.45 -13.80 -8.97
CA THR A 115 -13.45 -14.62 -8.24
C THR A 115 -12.96 -16.00 -7.81
N HIS A 116 -11.95 -16.55 -8.48
CA HIS A 116 -11.49 -17.93 -8.29
C HIS A 116 -9.98 -18.03 -8.02
N ILE A 117 -9.45 -17.05 -7.29
CA ILE A 117 -8.07 -17.04 -6.81
C ILE A 117 -7.86 -18.17 -5.78
N LYS A 118 -6.78 -18.95 -5.94
CA LYS A 118 -6.37 -20.00 -5.00
C LYS A 118 -4.88 -19.82 -4.68
N SER A 119 -4.48 -20.00 -3.43
CA SER A 119 -3.07 -20.02 -3.02
C SER A 119 -2.59 -21.48 -2.83
N PRO A 120 -2.05 -22.16 -3.86
CA PRO A 120 -1.45 -23.48 -3.69
C PRO A 120 -0.26 -23.42 -2.71
N ASN A 121 -0.09 -24.46 -1.90
CA ASN A 121 1.04 -24.56 -0.95
C ASN A 121 2.36 -24.93 -1.66
N ILE A 122 2.83 -24.04 -2.54
CA ILE A 122 4.11 -24.10 -3.27
C ILE A 122 4.69 -22.68 -3.37
N LYS A 123 6.03 -22.56 -3.34
CA LYS A 123 6.72 -21.27 -3.47
C LYS A 123 6.73 -20.73 -4.90
N SER A 124 6.74 -21.62 -5.89
CA SER A 124 6.59 -21.31 -7.32
C SER A 124 6.04 -22.53 -8.08
N LYS A 125 5.36 -22.29 -9.19
CA LYS A 125 5.11 -23.27 -10.26
C LYS A 125 6.31 -23.26 -11.20
N GLY A 126 6.99 -24.39 -11.31
CA GLY A 126 8.22 -24.51 -12.11
C GLY A 126 9.45 -23.85 -11.47
N LYS A 127 10.58 -23.94 -12.19
CA LYS A 127 11.83 -23.25 -11.84
C LYS A 127 11.73 -21.78 -12.24
N LEU A 128 12.24 -20.88 -11.41
CA LEU A 128 12.42 -19.48 -11.78
C LEU A 128 13.67 -19.32 -12.65
N GLU A 129 13.54 -18.57 -13.73
CA GLU A 129 14.61 -18.33 -14.70
C GLU A 129 15.40 -17.07 -14.34
N GLU A 130 16.72 -17.15 -14.50
CA GLU A 130 17.56 -15.97 -14.49
C GLU A 130 17.28 -15.13 -15.75
N ARG A 131 17.27 -13.81 -15.63
CA ARG A 131 17.02 -12.92 -16.77
C ARG A 131 17.81 -11.64 -16.68
N THR A 132 18.35 -11.21 -17.80
CA THR A 132 19.07 -9.94 -17.93
C THR A 132 18.11 -8.87 -18.39
N VAL A 133 17.98 -7.80 -17.63
CA VAL A 133 16.98 -6.74 -17.83
C VAL A 133 17.64 -5.37 -17.72
N THR A 134 17.11 -4.40 -18.45
CA THR A 134 17.57 -3.00 -18.38
C THR A 134 16.67 -2.25 -17.42
N LEU A 135 17.24 -1.76 -16.31
CA LEU A 135 16.53 -1.02 -15.28
C LEU A 135 16.89 0.48 -15.34
N PRO A 136 15.96 1.38 -14.96
CA PRO A 136 16.28 2.76 -14.67
C PRO A 136 17.36 2.83 -13.59
N ASP A 137 18.33 3.74 -13.73
CA ASP A 137 19.42 3.82 -12.76
C ASP A 137 18.87 4.22 -11.38
N PRO A 138 19.32 3.58 -10.29
CA PRO A 138 18.94 4.01 -8.96
C PRO A 138 19.44 5.45 -8.75
N LYS A 139 18.52 6.39 -8.48
CA LYS A 139 18.86 7.78 -8.17
C LYS A 139 19.96 7.79 -7.10
N PRO A 140 21.07 8.53 -7.29
CA PRO A 140 22.18 8.50 -6.36
C PRO A 140 21.70 8.93 -4.98
N ARG A 141 21.88 8.05 -3.99
CA ARG A 141 21.63 8.40 -2.59
C ARG A 141 22.60 9.53 -2.24
N LEU A 142 22.07 10.71 -1.89
CA LEU A 142 22.86 11.78 -1.29
C LEU A 142 23.60 11.20 -0.09
N LYS A 143 24.93 11.18 -0.16
CA LYS A 143 25.76 10.64 0.94
C LYS A 143 25.57 11.55 2.16
N PRO A 144 25.36 10.99 3.38
CA PRO A 144 25.33 11.82 4.58
C PRO A 144 26.68 12.52 4.75
N ALA A 145 26.64 13.85 4.85
CA ALA A 145 27.85 14.66 4.97
C ALA A 145 28.46 14.50 6.37
N HIS A 146 29.67 13.96 6.43
CA HIS A 146 30.49 13.94 7.65
C HIS A 146 31.81 14.66 7.41
N LYS A 147 31.92 15.89 7.92
CA LYS A 147 32.83 16.31 8.99
C LYS A 147 32.82 17.85 9.12
N PRO A 148 32.94 18.40 10.34
CA PRO A 148 33.18 19.83 10.52
C PRO A 148 34.64 20.15 10.19
N ILE A 149 34.88 21.28 9.54
CA ILE A 149 36.19 21.94 9.45
C ILE A 149 36.02 23.33 10.08
N ILE A 150 36.94 23.65 10.99
CA ILE A 150 37.08 24.97 11.62
C ILE A 150 38.35 25.58 11.03
N GLU A 151 38.24 26.78 10.46
CA GLU A 151 39.33 27.77 10.34
C GLU A 151 38.67 29.12 10.02
N THR A 152 38.51 30.00 11.01
CA THR A 152 39.45 31.07 11.43
C THR A 152 39.43 32.30 10.53
N ILE A 153 38.55 33.24 10.89
CA ILE A 153 38.64 34.72 10.87
C ILE A 153 39.55 35.38 9.81
N GLY A 154 38.94 36.27 9.01
CA GLY A 154 39.63 37.30 8.23
C GLY A 154 38.67 38.37 7.73
N ASP A 155 38.50 39.45 8.51
CA ASP A 155 37.67 40.61 8.13
C ASP A 155 38.40 41.56 7.18
N THR A 156 37.73 42.06 6.13
CA THR A 156 37.34 43.50 5.97
C THR A 156 36.73 43.83 4.59
N ASN A 157 35.59 44.54 4.62
CA ASN A 157 35.06 45.59 3.72
C ASN A 157 35.62 45.76 2.28
N ALA A 158 34.86 46.01 1.20
CA ALA A 158 33.41 46.05 0.92
C ALA A 158 33.23 46.15 -0.65
N GLU A 159 32.15 46.60 -1.33
CA GLU A 159 30.86 47.22 -0.99
C GLU A 159 29.78 47.03 -2.12
N LYS A 160 28.58 47.60 -1.91
CA LYS A 160 27.42 47.90 -2.79
C LYS A 160 27.40 47.45 -4.28
N SER A 161 26.34 46.68 -4.62
CA SER A 161 25.26 47.16 -5.53
C SER A 161 23.99 46.30 -5.41
N SER A 162 22.82 46.92 -5.44
CA SER A 162 21.51 46.23 -5.38
C SER A 162 21.02 45.80 -6.77
N LEU A 163 20.14 44.79 -6.81
CA LEU A 163 18.75 44.94 -7.32
C LEU A 163 17.92 43.66 -7.13
N ASN A 164 16.60 43.84 -7.16
CA ASN A 164 15.59 42.90 -6.70
C ASN A 164 14.65 42.53 -7.84
N SER A 165 14.36 41.24 -8.09
CA SER A 165 13.27 40.85 -9.00
C SER A 165 12.74 39.43 -8.80
N LYS A 166 11.54 39.33 -8.19
CA LYS A 166 10.57 38.25 -8.45
C LYS A 166 9.56 38.73 -9.51
N PRO A 167 9.21 37.94 -10.54
CA PRO A 167 8.08 38.24 -11.41
C PRO A 167 6.74 37.63 -10.97
N LYS A 168 5.66 38.24 -11.51
CA LYS A 168 4.22 37.91 -11.40
C LYS A 168 3.65 37.88 -12.84
N SER A 169 2.58 37.17 -13.20
CA SER A 169 1.77 36.09 -12.61
C SER A 169 0.89 35.54 -13.76
N ILE A 170 -0.38 35.17 -13.52
CA ILE A 170 -1.47 34.96 -14.50
C ILE A 170 -1.28 33.67 -15.36
N LEU A 171 -2.24 32.79 -15.72
CA LEU A 171 -3.72 32.70 -15.70
C LEU A 171 -4.17 31.44 -14.91
N LYS A 172 -5.17 31.45 -14.03
CA LYS A 172 -6.64 31.67 -14.16
C LYS A 172 -7.42 30.36 -14.33
N SER A 173 -8.09 29.95 -13.26
CA SER A 173 -9.13 28.91 -13.22
C SER A 173 -10.49 29.42 -13.73
N PRO A 174 -11.41 28.53 -14.15
CA PRO A 174 -12.85 28.77 -14.09
C PRO A 174 -13.36 28.46 -12.68
N ALA A 175 -14.29 29.26 -12.18
CA ALA A 175 -14.91 29.09 -10.87
C ALA A 175 -16.41 28.81 -11.02
N SER A 176 -16.96 27.94 -10.16
CA SER A 176 -18.33 28.03 -9.60
C SER A 176 -18.60 26.88 -8.62
N GLY A 177 -18.65 27.16 -7.32
CA GLY A 177 -18.97 26.20 -6.24
C GLY A 177 -18.53 26.74 -4.87
N ASP A 178 -19.39 26.62 -3.85
CA ASP A 178 -19.30 27.36 -2.58
C ASP A 178 -18.08 27.03 -1.67
N PRO A 179 -17.69 27.97 -0.77
CA PRO A 179 -16.56 27.81 0.15
C PRO A 179 -16.98 27.11 1.47
N SER A 180 -17.14 25.78 1.43
CA SER A 180 -17.47 24.97 2.62
C SER A 180 -16.53 23.78 2.80
N SER A 181 -15.62 23.89 3.78
CA SER A 181 -14.77 22.84 4.37
C SER A 181 -14.43 21.59 3.53
N VAL A 182 -13.17 21.46 3.11
CA VAL A 182 -12.61 20.18 2.65
C VAL A 182 -12.46 19.24 3.85
N ILE A 183 -13.52 18.49 4.17
CA ILE A 183 -13.52 17.47 5.21
C ILE A 183 -12.79 16.25 4.65
N ASN A 184 -11.68 15.86 5.28
CA ASN A 184 -10.87 14.74 4.81
C ASN A 184 -11.44 13.41 5.33
N ARG A 185 -11.43 12.35 4.52
CA ARG A 185 -11.65 10.98 5.03
C ARG A 185 -10.32 10.47 5.60
N PRO A 186 -10.18 10.25 6.92
CA PRO A 186 -8.94 9.74 7.48
C PRO A 186 -8.72 8.29 7.06
N SER A 187 -7.47 7.90 6.83
CA SER A 187 -7.11 6.50 6.60
C SER A 187 -7.28 5.69 7.89
N TRP A 188 -7.66 4.43 7.75
CA TRP A 188 -7.94 3.54 8.87
C TRP A 188 -7.54 2.11 8.54
N SER A 189 -7.35 1.29 9.57
CA SER A 189 -7.05 -0.13 9.49
C SER A 189 -7.64 -0.84 10.70
N TRP A 190 -7.71 -2.17 10.68
CA TRP A 190 -8.18 -2.94 11.83
C TRP A 190 -7.34 -4.21 12.04
N ALA A 191 -7.33 -4.72 13.26
CA ALA A 191 -6.70 -5.99 13.63
C ALA A 191 -7.54 -6.75 14.66
N LYS A 192 -7.25 -8.04 14.85
CA LYS A 192 -7.69 -8.80 16.02
C LYS A 192 -6.60 -8.75 17.07
N GLU A 193 -6.91 -8.20 18.24
CA GLU A 193 -6.00 -8.27 19.39
C GLU A 193 -6.47 -9.36 20.36
N PRO A 194 -5.61 -10.32 20.75
CA PRO A 194 -5.95 -11.31 21.76
C PRO A 194 -6.04 -10.64 23.13
N ILE A 195 -7.06 -10.99 23.93
CA ILE A 195 -7.20 -10.51 25.30
C ILE A 195 -6.62 -11.57 26.25
N ILE A 196 -7.39 -12.61 26.56
CA ILE A 196 -7.02 -13.74 27.42
C ILE A 196 -7.70 -15.00 26.86
N GLY A 197 -6.97 -16.10 26.74
CA GLY A 197 -7.47 -17.33 26.13
C GLY A 197 -7.68 -17.20 24.62
N ASP A 198 -8.74 -17.84 24.09
CA ASP A 198 -9.11 -17.79 22.67
C ASP A 198 -9.95 -16.54 22.31
N GLU A 199 -10.17 -15.61 23.24
CA GLU A 199 -10.93 -14.38 23.01
C GLU A 199 -10.09 -13.25 22.39
N TYR A 200 -10.72 -12.52 21.47
CA TYR A 200 -10.14 -11.36 20.78
C TYR A 200 -11.09 -10.17 20.78
N THR A 201 -10.52 -8.96 20.77
CA THR A 201 -11.21 -7.70 20.44
C THR A 201 -10.81 -7.25 19.04
N ILE A 202 -11.67 -6.47 18.39
CA ILE A 202 -11.38 -5.80 17.14
C ILE A 202 -10.76 -4.44 17.47
N ALA A 203 -9.48 -4.26 17.13
CA ALA A 203 -8.76 -3.00 17.31
C ALA A 203 -8.76 -2.23 15.98
N LEU A 204 -9.58 -1.19 15.87
CA LEU A 204 -9.71 -0.33 14.69
C LEU A 204 -8.92 0.97 14.88
N THR A 205 -7.88 1.17 14.09
CA THR A 205 -6.95 2.31 14.18
C THR A 205 -7.18 3.30 13.04
N ILE A 206 -7.54 4.54 13.38
CA ILE A 206 -7.75 5.67 12.47
C ILE A 206 -6.56 6.63 12.58
N LEU A 207 -6.01 7.05 11.44
CA LEU A 207 -4.90 8.00 11.38
C LEU A 207 -5.43 9.44 11.42
N VAL A 208 -5.01 10.21 12.41
CA VAL A 208 -5.55 11.55 12.73
C VAL A 208 -4.42 12.59 12.95
N PRO A 209 -3.51 12.82 11.98
CA PRO A 209 -2.35 13.71 12.15
C PRO A 209 -2.72 15.17 12.42
N SER A 210 -3.86 15.64 11.90
CA SER A 210 -4.37 17.00 12.12
C SER A 210 -5.21 17.14 13.38
N LEU A 211 -5.44 16.07 14.15
CA LEU A 211 -6.14 16.15 15.43
C LEU A 211 -5.18 16.68 16.50
N THR A 212 -5.58 17.72 17.20
CA THR A 212 -4.78 18.37 18.25
C THR A 212 -5.56 18.46 19.56
N HIS A 213 -4.88 18.80 20.66
CA HIS A 213 -5.49 18.81 21.98
C HIS A 213 -6.62 19.85 22.14
N SER A 214 -6.64 20.92 21.33
CA SER A 214 -7.77 21.86 21.28
C SER A 214 -8.96 21.35 20.46
N LEU A 215 -8.74 20.41 19.54
CA LEU A 215 -9.74 19.91 18.58
C LEU A 215 -10.34 18.56 18.97
N HIS A 216 -9.70 17.78 19.85
CA HIS A 216 -10.27 16.50 20.31
C HIS A 216 -11.61 16.67 21.05
N ALA A 217 -11.82 17.80 21.74
CA ALA A 217 -13.06 18.10 22.45
C ALA A 217 -14.25 18.41 21.52
N THR A 218 -14.02 18.68 20.23
CA THR A 218 -15.07 18.82 19.22
C THR A 218 -15.26 17.55 18.38
N ALA A 219 -14.43 16.53 18.60
CA ALA A 219 -14.56 15.24 17.92
C ALA A 219 -15.74 14.44 18.48
N SER A 220 -16.49 13.79 17.60
CA SER A 220 -17.49 12.79 17.96
C SER A 220 -17.07 11.42 17.45
N LEU A 221 -17.21 10.41 18.29
CA LEU A 221 -17.07 9.01 17.93
C LEU A 221 -18.37 8.28 18.30
N ASP A 222 -19.01 7.69 17.31
CA ASP A 222 -20.22 6.87 17.46
C ASP A 222 -19.91 5.43 17.02
N ILE A 223 -20.44 4.46 17.75
CA ILE A 223 -20.15 3.03 17.59
C ILE A 223 -21.47 2.28 17.67
N GLU A 224 -21.96 1.84 16.51
CA GLU A 224 -23.09 0.93 16.37
C GLU A 224 -22.56 -0.52 16.19
N PRO A 225 -23.37 -1.58 16.40
CA PRO A 225 -22.92 -2.97 16.26
C PRO A 225 -22.34 -3.37 14.89
N ARG A 226 -22.56 -2.57 13.83
CA ARG A 226 -22.05 -2.78 12.46
C ARG A 226 -21.53 -1.51 11.79
N ARG A 227 -21.37 -0.40 12.53
CA ARG A 227 -20.98 0.90 11.96
C ARG A 227 -20.15 1.69 12.96
N ILE A 228 -19.11 2.36 12.49
CA ILE A 228 -18.34 3.33 13.29
C ILE A 228 -18.34 4.66 12.56
N ILE A 229 -18.73 5.73 13.24
CA ILE A 229 -18.73 7.09 12.70
C ILE A 229 -17.77 7.93 13.53
N PHE A 230 -16.71 8.43 12.89
CA PHE A 230 -15.77 9.36 13.51
C PHE A 230 -15.79 10.70 12.76
N SER A 231 -16.06 11.77 13.48
CA SER A 231 -16.16 13.12 12.91
C SER A 231 -15.38 14.12 13.75
N VAL A 232 -14.65 15.01 13.09
CA VAL A 232 -14.00 16.19 13.69
C VAL A 232 -14.41 17.38 12.82
N PRO A 233 -15.23 18.31 13.33
CA PRO A 233 -15.78 19.42 12.56
C PRO A 233 -14.72 20.14 11.72
N SER A 234 -15.00 20.27 10.41
CA SER A 234 -14.12 20.89 9.41
C SER A 234 -12.76 20.22 9.15
N ILE A 235 -12.49 19.03 9.71
CA ILE A 235 -11.18 18.35 9.55
C ILE A 235 -11.33 16.92 9.04
N TYR A 236 -12.11 16.08 9.75
CA TYR A 236 -12.25 14.66 9.45
C TYR A 236 -13.71 14.20 9.44
N PHE A 237 -14.04 13.28 8.53
CA PHE A 237 -15.26 12.50 8.60
C PHE A 237 -15.01 11.09 8.06
N LEU A 238 -15.37 10.09 8.86
CA LEU A 238 -15.25 8.68 8.55
C LEU A 238 -16.56 7.99 8.93
N ASP A 239 -17.16 7.28 7.98
CA ASP A 239 -18.31 6.40 8.20
C ASP A 239 -17.93 5.00 7.70
N LEU A 240 -17.87 4.05 8.62
CA LEU A 240 -17.46 2.66 8.36
C LEU A 240 -18.66 1.73 8.51
N ASN A 241 -19.56 1.74 7.53
CA ASN A 241 -20.74 0.90 7.54
C ASN A 241 -20.45 -0.49 6.95
N ILE A 242 -20.16 -1.46 7.83
CA ILE A 242 -19.79 -2.84 7.49
C ILE A 242 -21.00 -3.65 7.00
N ALA A 243 -22.23 -3.16 7.20
CA ALA A 243 -23.44 -3.79 6.66
C ALA A 243 -23.63 -3.55 5.15
N LEU A 244 -22.96 -2.55 4.55
CA LEU A 244 -23.02 -2.29 3.11
C LEU A 244 -22.21 -3.32 2.32
N ASP A 245 -22.63 -3.67 1.10
CA ASP A 245 -21.98 -4.73 0.34
C ASP A 245 -20.67 -4.33 -0.37
N ASP A 246 -19.77 -3.66 0.36
CA ASP A 246 -18.45 -3.26 -0.15
C ASP A 246 -17.38 -4.35 -0.01
N ALA A 247 -16.41 -4.33 -0.92
CA ALA A 247 -15.30 -5.27 -0.97
C ALA A 247 -14.30 -5.04 0.19
N GLU A 248 -14.12 -3.78 0.61
CA GLU A 248 -13.23 -3.37 1.71
C GLU A 248 -13.61 -4.03 3.04
N PHE A 249 -14.90 -4.32 3.25
CA PHE A 249 -15.41 -4.85 4.53
C PHE A 249 -15.58 -6.38 4.57
N VAL A 250 -15.22 -7.13 3.52
CA VAL A 250 -15.49 -8.58 3.42
C VAL A 250 -14.87 -9.41 4.56
N ALA A 251 -13.71 -8.98 5.09
CA ALA A 251 -13.08 -9.63 6.23
C ALA A 251 -13.78 -9.28 7.57
N LEU A 252 -14.12 -8.00 7.79
CA LEU A 252 -14.86 -7.50 8.96
C LEU A 252 -16.30 -8.07 9.04
N LYS A 253 -17.00 -8.17 7.91
CA LYS A 253 -18.38 -8.71 7.80
C LYS A 253 -18.55 -10.11 8.40
N ARG A 254 -17.48 -10.92 8.34
CA ARG A 254 -17.43 -12.31 8.82
C ARG A 254 -17.17 -12.42 10.33
N LEU A 255 -16.92 -11.31 11.01
CA LEU A 255 -16.72 -11.27 12.45
C LEU A 255 -18.05 -11.11 13.20
N ARG A 256 -17.97 -11.23 14.53
CA ARG A 256 -19.05 -10.82 15.42
C ARG A 256 -19.35 -9.32 15.23
N ALA A 257 -20.56 -8.91 15.64
CA ALA A 257 -20.87 -7.50 15.77
C ALA A 257 -19.91 -6.84 16.77
N PHE A 258 -19.70 -5.52 16.63
CA PHE A 258 -18.89 -4.76 17.57
C PHE A 258 -19.47 -4.82 18.97
N ASP A 259 -18.60 -5.01 19.97
CA ASP A 259 -18.95 -4.93 21.38
C ASP A 259 -19.05 -3.46 21.79
N VAL A 260 -20.23 -2.88 21.58
CA VAL A 260 -20.52 -1.46 21.86
C VAL A 260 -20.44 -1.16 23.35
N ASP A 261 -20.89 -2.09 24.20
CA ASP A 261 -20.99 -1.90 25.65
C ASP A 261 -19.61 -1.88 26.33
N ASN A 262 -18.64 -2.65 25.82
CA ASN A 262 -17.25 -2.65 26.30
C ASN A 262 -16.29 -1.83 25.41
N ALA A 263 -16.82 -1.06 24.45
CA ALA A 263 -16.02 -0.29 23.53
C ALA A 263 -15.18 0.77 24.25
N ARG A 264 -13.90 0.88 23.89
CA ARG A 264 -12.99 1.93 24.39
C ARG A 264 -12.17 2.54 23.26
N ALA A 265 -11.80 3.81 23.39
CA ALA A 265 -10.95 4.49 22.42
C ALA A 265 -9.72 5.11 23.09
N GLU A 266 -8.56 4.95 22.46
CA GLU A 266 -7.27 5.50 22.87
C GLU A 266 -6.73 6.43 21.77
N TRP A 267 -6.59 7.72 22.08
CA TRP A 267 -5.94 8.66 21.18
C TRP A 267 -4.47 8.85 21.55
N SER A 268 -3.57 8.45 20.65
CA SER A 268 -2.12 8.58 20.84
C SER A 268 -1.59 9.76 20.03
N VAL A 269 -1.45 10.91 20.70
CA VAL A 269 -0.92 12.17 20.11
C VAL A 269 0.43 11.94 19.41
N ARG A 270 1.33 11.16 20.01
CA ARG A 270 2.67 10.87 19.49
C ARG A 270 2.66 9.97 18.24
N LYS A 271 1.69 9.07 18.12
CA LYS A 271 1.54 8.17 16.97
C LYS A 271 0.64 8.76 15.89
N HIS A 272 -0.08 9.85 16.19
CA HIS A 272 -1.13 10.42 15.34
C HIS A 272 -2.26 9.42 15.02
N THR A 273 -2.62 8.57 15.98
CA THR A 273 -3.64 7.52 15.81
C THR A 273 -4.72 7.57 16.89
N LEU A 274 -5.97 7.30 16.49
CA LEU A 274 -7.08 6.97 17.37
C LEU A 274 -7.39 5.47 17.20
N THR A 275 -7.16 4.67 18.24
CA THR A 275 -7.44 3.23 18.22
C THR A 275 -8.67 2.92 19.06
N ILE A 276 -9.63 2.22 18.46
CA ILE A 276 -10.92 1.86 19.04
C ILE A 276 -10.92 0.34 19.22
N TYR A 277 -11.21 -0.15 20.42
CA TYR A 277 -11.28 -1.57 20.74
C TYR A 277 -12.74 -1.95 20.98
N CYS A 278 -13.27 -2.89 20.20
CA CYS A 278 -14.66 -3.40 20.23
C CYS A 278 -14.79 -4.87 19.77
#